data_AF-A0ABD7G6S0-F1
#
_entry.id   AF-A0ABD7G6S0-F1
#
_cell.length_a   1.000
_cell.length_b   1.000
_cell.length_c   1.000
_cell.angle_alpha   90.00
_cell.angle_beta   90.00
_cell.angle_gamma   90.00
#
_symmetry.space_group_name_H-M   'P 1'
#
loop_
_entity.id
_entity.type
_entity.pdbx_description
1 polymer ?
#
loop_
_entity_poly.entity_id
_entity_poly.type
_entity_poly.pdbx_seq_one_letter_code
_entity_poly.pdbx_strand_id
1 'polypeptide(L)'
;MRTLTPWIPLGLALLCGPAHAASELDRPAQQQLVEQGKQQRIDACIKAGGKAAKCQQEFASFGQREGNKRPDLNNLVPCQQADAYRKSYRQ
;
A
#
# COMPACT_ATOMS: atom_id res chain seq x y z
N MET A 1 30.18 -46.63 25.97
CA MET A 1 29.17 -45.78 25.32
C MET A 1 29.50 -44.33 25.66
N ARG A 2 30.03 -43.55 24.70
CA ARG A 2 30.38 -42.12 24.86
C ARG A 2 29.29 -41.31 24.16
N THR A 3 28.49 -40.58 24.92
CA THR A 3 27.54 -39.59 24.39
C THR A 3 28.28 -38.28 24.16
N LEU A 4 28.62 -38.00 22.89
CA LEU A 4 29.07 -36.69 22.45
C LEU A 4 27.84 -35.88 22.01
N THR A 5 27.42 -34.95 22.85
CA THR A 5 26.44 -33.93 22.51
C THR A 5 27.19 -32.74 21.89
N PRO A 6 26.94 -32.36 20.63
CA PRO A 6 27.59 -31.18 20.06
C PRO A 6 26.97 -29.91 20.66
N TRP A 7 27.81 -29.09 21.29
CA TRP A 7 27.47 -27.72 21.66
C TRP A 7 27.28 -26.90 20.38
N ILE A 8 26.02 -26.62 20.03
CA ILE A 8 25.67 -25.65 19.00
C ILE A 8 25.77 -24.26 19.64
N PRO A 9 26.61 -23.35 19.14
CA PRO A 9 26.61 -21.98 19.65
C PRO A 9 25.28 -21.31 19.30
N LEU A 10 24.48 -21.02 20.32
CA LEU A 10 23.26 -20.21 20.29
C LEU A 10 23.60 -18.73 19.98
N GLY A 11 24.13 -18.45 18.79
CA GLY A 11 24.69 -17.13 18.53
C GLY A 11 24.73 -16.73 17.07
N LEU A 12 23.63 -16.90 16.31
CA LEU A 12 23.42 -16.12 15.08
C LEU A 12 21.95 -16.11 14.61
N ALA A 13 21.01 -15.91 15.54
CA ALA A 13 19.62 -15.58 15.20
C ALA A 13 19.39 -14.07 15.41
N LEU A 14 20.14 -13.22 14.70
CA LEU A 14 19.92 -11.78 14.76
C LEU A 14 20.32 -11.19 13.41
N LEU A 15 19.37 -11.08 12.47
CA LEU A 15 19.39 -10.13 11.34
C LEU A 15 18.17 -10.21 10.39
N CYS A 16 17.01 -10.68 10.85
CA CYS A 16 15.75 -10.37 10.16
C CYS A 16 14.78 -9.78 11.18
N GLY A 17 14.89 -8.47 11.40
CA GLY A 17 13.94 -7.72 12.22
C GLY A 17 12.55 -7.70 11.57
N PRO A 18 11.46 -7.62 12.37
CA PRO A 18 10.11 -7.60 11.83
C PRO A 18 9.79 -6.21 11.25
N ALA A 19 10.11 -5.98 9.99
CA ALA A 19 9.72 -4.75 9.27
C ALA A 19 8.30 -4.81 8.68
N HIS A 20 7.37 -5.55 9.30
CA HIS A 20 6.00 -5.73 8.78
C HIS A 20 4.89 -5.16 9.68
N ALA A 21 5.21 -4.57 10.84
CA ALA A 21 4.19 -4.07 11.78
C ALA A 21 3.96 -2.54 11.73
N ALA A 22 4.77 -1.77 10.99
CA ALA A 22 4.61 -0.31 10.94
C ALA A 22 3.54 0.18 9.96
N SER A 23 3.04 -0.68 9.07
CA SER A 23 2.08 -0.30 8.03
C SER A 23 0.61 -0.40 8.47
N GLU A 24 0.33 -0.98 9.64
CA GLU A 24 -1.06 -1.18 10.11
C GLU A 24 -1.58 -0.05 11.00
N LEU A 25 -0.71 0.66 11.73
CA LEU A 25 -1.12 1.74 12.63
C LEU A 25 -1.48 3.05 11.90
N ASP A 26 -0.98 3.25 10.68
CA ASP A 26 -1.15 4.52 9.92
C ASP A 26 -2.40 4.51 9.00
N ARG A 27 -2.98 3.33 8.76
CA ARG A 27 -4.16 3.15 7.90
C ARG A 27 -5.37 4.00 8.31
N PRO A 28 -5.79 4.06 9.60
CA PRO A 28 -6.93 4.87 10.00
C PRO A 28 -6.66 6.38 9.87
N ALA A 29 -5.45 6.83 10.22
CA ALA A 29 -5.07 8.24 10.08
C ALA A 29 -5.05 8.68 8.61
N GLN A 30 -4.53 7.83 7.72
CA GLN A 30 -4.49 8.08 6.28
C GLN A 30 -5.89 8.08 5.65
N GLN A 31 -6.78 7.16 6.08
CA GLN A 31 -8.18 7.15 5.64
C GLN A 31 -8.91 8.43 6.05
N GLN A 32 -8.67 8.93 7.27
CA GLN A 32 -9.30 10.16 7.74
C GLN A 32 -8.84 11.39 6.94
N LEU A 33 -7.56 11.45 6.55
CA LEU A 33 -7.06 12.51 5.66
C LEU A 33 -7.67 12.43 4.25
N VAL A 34 -7.87 11.22 3.73
CA VAL A 34 -8.54 10.98 2.45
C VAL A 34 -10.01 11.44 2.51
N GLU A 35 -10.74 11.11 3.57
CA GLU A 35 -12.13 11.52 3.75
C GLU A 35 -12.26 13.04 3.87
N GLN A 36 -11.39 13.69 4.64
CA GLN A 36 -11.35 15.15 4.72
C GLN A 36 -11.05 15.79 3.36
N GLY A 37 -10.06 15.28 2.62
CA GLY A 37 -9.72 15.75 1.28
C GLY A 37 -10.85 15.55 0.26
N LYS A 38 -11.60 14.45 0.39
CA LYS A 38 -12.79 14.18 -0.43
C LYS A 38 -13.86 15.24 -0.18
N GLN A 39 -14.18 15.51 1.09
CA GLN A 39 -15.22 16.47 1.46
C GLN A 39 -14.87 17.88 0.97
N GLN A 40 -13.63 18.32 1.14
CA GLN A 40 -13.17 19.62 0.65
C GLN A 40 -13.37 19.80 -0.86
N ARG A 41 -13.15 18.74 -1.66
CA ARG A 41 -13.34 18.78 -3.12
C ARG A 41 -14.81 18.81 -3.51
N ILE A 42 -15.66 18.06 -2.79
CA ILE A 42 -17.12 18.10 -2.99
C ILE A 42 -17.64 19.51 -2.69
N ASP A 43 -17.23 20.10 -1.56
CA ASP A 43 -17.66 21.45 -1.17
C ASP A 43 -17.18 22.51 -2.16
N ALA A 44 -15.94 22.40 -2.66
CA ALA A 44 -15.41 23.27 -3.70
C ALA A 44 -16.21 23.15 -5.02
N CYS A 45 -16.55 21.92 -5.43
CA CYS A 45 -17.36 21.65 -6.61
C CYS A 45 -18.77 22.26 -6.49
N ILE A 46 -19.40 22.15 -5.31
CA ILE A 46 -20.71 22.76 -5.05
C ILE A 46 -20.61 24.29 -5.06
N LYS A 47 -19.58 24.87 -4.43
CA LYS A 47 -19.33 26.33 -4.45
C LYS A 47 -19.10 26.88 -5.86
N ALA A 48 -18.52 26.08 -6.75
CA ALA A 48 -18.35 26.42 -8.17
C ALA A 48 -19.66 26.32 -8.99
N GLY A 49 -20.79 25.98 -8.38
CA GLY A 49 -22.09 25.83 -9.04
C GLY A 49 -22.40 24.41 -9.52
N GLY A 50 -21.58 23.42 -9.15
CA GLY A 50 -21.83 22.01 -9.42
C GLY A 50 -23.04 21.47 -8.64
N LYS A 51 -23.79 20.54 -9.25
CA LYS A 51 -24.87 19.82 -8.55
C LYS A 51 -24.27 18.84 -7.54
N ALA A 52 -24.72 18.89 -6.29
CA ALA A 52 -24.20 18.07 -5.19
C ALA A 52 -24.08 16.56 -5.54
N ALA A 53 -25.12 15.97 -6.14
CA ALA A 53 -25.10 14.56 -6.54
C ALA A 53 -24.00 14.24 -7.56
N LYS A 54 -23.73 15.16 -8.51
CA LYS A 54 -22.68 14.98 -9.52
C LYS A 54 -21.29 15.14 -8.92
N CYS A 55 -21.10 16.12 -8.03
CA CYS A 55 -19.85 16.31 -7.29
C CYS A 55 -19.54 15.09 -6.40
N GLN A 56 -20.54 14.55 -5.70
CA GLN A 56 -20.37 13.34 -4.88
C GLN A 56 -19.99 12.12 -5.72
N GLN A 57 -20.59 11.95 -6.90
CA GLN A 57 -20.27 10.87 -7.83
C GLN A 57 -18.85 11.00 -8.39
N GLU A 58 -18.43 12.21 -8.77
CA GLU A 58 -17.10 12.48 -9.33
C GLU A 58 -15.98 12.16 -8.33
N PHE A 59 -16.19 12.46 -7.05
CA PHE A 59 -15.22 12.18 -5.99
C PHE A 59 -15.51 10.90 -5.20
N ALA A 60 -16.43 10.04 -5.66
CA ALA A 60 -16.80 8.80 -4.97
C ALA A 60 -15.61 7.85 -4.80
N SER A 61 -14.72 7.82 -5.79
CA SER A 61 -13.51 6.98 -5.81
C SER A 61 -12.26 7.67 -5.23
N PHE A 62 -12.40 8.87 -4.66
CA PHE A 62 -11.25 9.61 -4.14
C PHE A 62 -10.57 8.85 -2.99
N GLY A 63 -9.26 8.63 -3.13
CA GLY A 63 -8.42 7.91 -2.18
C GLY A 63 -8.71 6.43 -2.01
N GLN A 64 -9.51 5.84 -2.91
CA GLN A 64 -9.46 4.40 -3.13
C GLN A 64 -8.11 4.08 -3.77
N ARG A 65 -7.15 3.55 -3.00
CA ARG A 65 -6.07 2.77 -3.61
C ARG A 65 -6.75 1.59 -4.29
N GLU A 66 -6.56 1.42 -5.60
CA GLU A 66 -6.83 0.13 -6.23
C GLU A 66 -5.92 -0.91 -5.58
N GLY A 67 -6.40 -1.49 -4.49
CA GLY A 67 -5.68 -2.48 -3.73
C GLY A 67 -5.34 -3.66 -4.62
N ASN A 68 -4.06 -3.99 -4.70
CA ASN A 68 -3.57 -5.20 -5.36
C ASN A 68 -3.94 -5.37 -6.84
N LYS A 69 -4.15 -4.27 -7.59
CA LYS A 69 -4.25 -4.40 -9.05
C LYS A 69 -2.90 -4.87 -9.57
N ARG A 70 -2.85 -6.10 -10.08
CA ARG A 70 -1.66 -6.61 -10.78
C ARG A 70 -1.39 -5.65 -11.94
N PRO A 71 -0.21 -5.02 -12.01
CA PRO A 71 0.10 -4.14 -13.13
C PRO A 71 -0.01 -4.95 -14.42
N ASP A 72 -0.70 -4.41 -15.41
CA ASP A 72 -0.66 -4.99 -16.75
C ASP A 72 0.70 -4.66 -17.34
N LEU A 73 1.54 -5.68 -17.49
CA LEU A 73 2.91 -5.54 -17.99
C LEU A 73 3.06 -6.19 -19.38
N ASN A 74 1.96 -6.52 -20.06
CA ASN A 74 1.99 -7.27 -21.33
C ASN A 74 2.64 -6.50 -22.47
N ASN A 75 2.71 -5.17 -22.35
CA ASN A 75 3.35 -4.30 -23.35
C ASN A 75 4.86 -4.13 -23.14
N LEU A 76 5.45 -4.75 -22.11
CA LEU A 76 6.89 -4.69 -21.84
C LEU A 76 7.59 -5.96 -22.34
N VAL A 77 8.83 -5.80 -22.81
CA VAL A 77 9.70 -6.94 -23.12
C VAL A 77 9.97 -7.76 -21.85
N PRO A 78 10.16 -9.09 -21.95
CA PRO A 78 10.19 -9.99 -20.78
C PRO A 78 11.12 -9.57 -19.64
N CYS A 79 12.30 -9.06 -19.96
CA CYS A 79 13.26 -8.59 -18.95
C CYS A 79 12.75 -7.35 -18.19
N GLN A 80 12.08 -6.42 -18.88
CA GLN A 80 11.52 -5.22 -18.26
C GLN A 80 10.27 -5.52 -17.42
N GLN A 81 9.58 -6.62 -17.73
CA GLN A 81 8.44 -7.09 -16.98
C GLN A 81 8.81 -7.46 -15.54
N ALA A 82 9.93 -8.16 -15.35
CA ALA A 82 10.41 -8.56 -14.02
C ALA A 82 10.79 -7.34 -13.16
N ASP A 83 11.44 -6.35 -13.74
CA ASP A 83 11.80 -5.11 -13.07
C ASP A 83 10.58 -4.26 -12.71
N ALA A 84 9.63 -4.12 -13.63
CA ALA A 84 8.39 -3.39 -13.38
C ALA A 84 7.54 -4.07 -12.29
N TYR A 85 7.47 -5.40 -12.29
CA TYR A 85 6.78 -6.18 -11.27
C TYR A 85 7.41 -6.02 -9.88
N ARG A 86 8.75 -6.02 -9.78
CA ARG A 86 9.46 -5.79 -8.52
C ARG A 86 9.20 -4.40 -7.95
N LYS A 87 9.08 -3.38 -8.81
CA LYS A 87 8.82 -1.99 -8.42
C LYS A 87 7.37 -1.78 -7.97
N SER A 88 6.39 -2.43 -8.60
CA SER A 88 4.99 -2.28 -8.21
C SER A 88 4.65 -2.83 -6.82
N TYR A 89 5.42 -3.80 -6.32
CA TYR A 89 5.16 -4.47 -5.04
C TYR A 89 5.69 -3.68 -3.82
N ARG A 90 6.57 -2.68 -4.01
CA ARG A 90 7.21 -1.91 -2.92
C ARG A 90 6.58 -0.51 -2.72
N GLN A 91 5.25 -0.40 -2.81
CA GLN A 91 4.49 0.87 -2.79
C GLN A 91 3.59 1.02 -1.56
#